data_AF-A0A4Y2DL27-F1
#
_entry.id   AF-A0A4Y2DL27-F1
#
_cell.length_a   1.000
_cell.length_b   1.000
_cell.length_c   1.000
_cell.angle_alpha   90.00
_cell.angle_beta   90.00
_cell.angle_gamma   90.00
#
_symmetry.space_group_name_H-M   'P 1'
#
loop_
_entity.id
_entity.type
_entity.pdbx_description
1 polymer ?
#
loop_
_entity_poly.entity_id
_entity_poly.type
_entity_poly.pdbx_seq_one_letter_code
_entity_poly.pdbx_strand_id
1 'polypeptide(L)'
;MFQERVDTTKGYCEDTRYGRVTFGAAGYDDITCQKFLCGREWIIGFSCDTKVKEKLAPGCYYVNGTGHYPACCPQLQCEPIPS
;
A
#
# COMPACT_ATOMS: atom_id res chain seq x y z
N MET A 1 3.93 5.53 5.12
CA MET A 1 5.20 5.36 4.38
C MET A 1 6.31 5.02 5.36
N PHE A 2 7.20 4.11 5.01
CA PHE A 2 8.42 3.81 5.78
C PHE A 2 9.61 3.59 4.83
N GLN A 3 10.82 3.62 5.38
CA GLN A 3 12.06 3.31 4.67
C GLN A 3 12.95 2.42 5.54
N GLU A 4 13.48 1.36 4.96
CA GLU A 4 14.35 0.39 5.61
C GLU A 4 15.64 0.21 4.81
N ARG A 5 16.74 -0.14 5.49
CA ARG A 5 17.98 -0.55 4.82
C ARG A 5 17.92 -2.03 4.46
N VAL A 6 18.37 -2.37 3.26
CA VAL A 6 18.40 -3.76 2.78
C VAL A 6 19.70 -4.02 2.02
N ASP A 7 20.17 -5.27 2.04
CA ASP A 7 21.30 -5.68 1.20
C ASP A 7 20.84 -5.72 -0.26
N THR A 8 21.56 -5.00 -1.11
CA THR A 8 21.26 -4.89 -2.54
C THR A 8 22.48 -5.14 -3.40
N THR A 9 23.53 -5.77 -2.85
CA THR A 9 24.75 -6.17 -3.56
C THR A 9 24.46 -7.03 -4.80
N LYS A 10 23.31 -7.70 -4.82
CA LYS A 10 22.82 -8.53 -5.92
C LYS A 10 22.02 -7.77 -6.99
N GLY A 11 21.80 -6.46 -6.83
CA GLY A 11 21.04 -5.64 -7.76
C GLY A 11 19.51 -5.65 -7.58
N TYR A 12 19.03 -6.23 -6.47
CA TYR A 12 17.62 -6.33 -6.12
C TYR A 12 17.41 -6.30 -4.60
N CYS A 13 16.19 -5.99 -4.18
CA CYS A 13 15.70 -6.16 -2.81
C CYS A 13 14.89 -7.47 -2.76
N GLU A 14 14.97 -8.23 -1.67
CA GLU A 14 14.26 -9.50 -1.52
C GLU A 14 13.77 -9.68 -0.08
N ASP A 15 12.48 -9.97 0.07
CA ASP A 15 11.79 -10.20 1.35
C ASP A 15 10.59 -11.11 1.11
N THR A 16 10.07 -11.75 2.16
CA THR A 16 8.90 -12.62 2.05
C THR A 16 7.61 -11.85 1.75
N ARG A 17 7.53 -10.57 2.08
CA ARG A 17 6.36 -9.70 1.85
C ARG A 17 6.15 -9.36 0.37
N TYR A 18 7.22 -9.01 -0.34
CA TYR A 18 7.17 -8.48 -1.70
C TYR A 18 7.97 -9.29 -2.71
N GLY A 19 8.54 -10.42 -2.30
CA GLY A 19 9.40 -11.25 -3.13
C GLY A 19 10.65 -10.50 -3.56
N ARG A 20 11.10 -10.74 -4.80
CA ARG A 20 12.26 -10.08 -5.40
C ARG A 20 11.84 -8.86 -6.22
N VAL A 21 12.47 -7.72 -5.95
CA VAL A 21 12.22 -6.45 -6.64
C VAL A 21 13.55 -5.88 -7.14
N THR A 22 13.70 -5.74 -8.45
CA THR A 22 14.89 -5.12 -9.04
C THR A 22 14.93 -3.62 -8.78
N PHE A 23 16.10 -3.01 -8.87
CA PHE A 23 16.23 -1.56 -8.73
C PHE A 23 15.31 -0.79 -9.69
N GLY A 24 14.63 0.22 -9.14
CA GLY A 24 13.70 1.06 -9.90
C GLY A 24 12.36 0.41 -10.23
N ALA A 25 12.20 -0.90 -9.97
CA ALA A 25 10.93 -1.58 -10.08
C ALA A 25 10.10 -1.43 -8.79
N ALA A 26 8.81 -1.73 -8.91
CA ALA A 26 7.89 -1.80 -7.79
C ALA A 26 7.55 -3.25 -7.45
N GLY A 27 7.59 -3.58 -6.15
CA GLY A 27 6.97 -4.78 -5.59
C GLY A 27 5.62 -4.44 -4.98
N TYR A 28 4.75 -5.44 -4.89
CA TYR A 28 3.40 -5.29 -4.33
C TYR A 28 3.10 -6.42 -3.35
N ASP A 29 2.49 -6.08 -2.23
CA ASP A 29 1.84 -7.01 -1.32
C ASP A 29 0.34 -6.71 -1.35
N ASP A 30 -0.40 -7.51 -2.10
CA ASP A 30 -1.85 -7.32 -2.27
C ASP A 30 -2.65 -7.77 -1.05
N ILE A 31 -2.03 -8.57 -0.16
CA ILE A 31 -2.66 -9.00 1.10
C ILE A 31 -2.72 -7.80 2.04
N THR A 32 -1.63 -7.03 2.15
CA THR A 32 -1.56 -5.84 3.02
C THR A 32 -1.79 -4.52 2.27
N CYS A 33 -2.07 -4.59 0.97
CA CYS A 33 -2.20 -3.45 0.06
C CYS A 33 -1.02 -2.47 0.16
N GLN A 34 0.19 -2.99 0.02
CA GLN A 34 1.43 -2.22 0.09
C GLN A 34 2.15 -2.21 -1.25
N LYS A 35 2.84 -1.09 -1.52
CA LYS A 35 3.78 -0.94 -2.63
C LYS A 35 5.17 -0.73 -2.06
N PHE A 36 6.16 -1.36 -2.69
CA PHE A 36 7.56 -1.25 -2.31
C PHE A 36 8.38 -0.74 -3.49
N LEU A 37 9.29 0.20 -3.24
CA LEU A 37 10.27 0.67 -4.22
C LEU A 37 11.66 0.28 -3.76
N CYS A 38 12.36 -0.49 -4.59
CA CYS A 38 13.72 -0.91 -4.33
C CYS A 38 14.73 0.11 -4.90
N GLY A 39 15.59 0.64 -4.04
CA GLY A 39 16.72 1.48 -4.40
C GLY A 39 18.05 0.88 -3.93
N ARG A 40 19.15 1.59 -4.17
CA ARG A 40 20.48 1.14 -3.71
C ARG A 40 20.55 1.22 -2.19
N GLU A 41 20.68 0.07 -1.54
CA GLU A 41 20.80 -0.12 -0.08
C GLU A 41 19.53 0.20 0.72
N TRP A 42 18.40 0.44 0.06
CA TRP A 42 17.15 0.77 0.74
C TRP A 42 15.92 0.26 0.01
N ILE A 43 14.85 0.09 0.78
CA ILE A 43 13.50 -0.13 0.29
C ILE A 43 12.56 0.89 0.94
N ILE A 44 11.65 1.46 0.15
CA ILE A 44 10.60 2.36 0.64
C ILE A 44 9.26 1.64 0.50
N GLY A 45 8.51 1.55 1.59
CA GLY A 45 7.17 0.99 1.62
C GLY A 45 6.09 2.07 1.70
N PHE A 46 5.07 1.93 0.87
CA PHE A 46 3.86 2.74 0.83
C PHE A 46 2.68 1.85 1.24
N SER A 47 1.89 2.33 2.19
CA SER A 47 0.66 1.69 2.65
C SER A 47 -0.50 2.65 2.41
N CYS A 48 -1.72 2.14 2.43
CA CYS A 48 -2.89 3.01 2.48
C CYS A 48 -2.84 3.87 3.75
N ASP A 49 -3.11 5.17 3.61
CA ASP A 49 -3.26 6.05 4.76
C ASP A 49 -4.57 5.74 5.46
N THR A 50 -4.52 4.90 6.49
CA THR A 50 -5.66 4.67 7.37
C THR A 50 -5.80 5.80 8.38
N LYS A 51 -6.04 7.04 7.92
CA LYS A 51 -6.62 8.07 8.80
C LYS A 51 -8.11 7.82 8.98
N VAL A 52 -8.48 6.61 9.40
CA VAL A 52 -9.85 6.13 9.64
C VAL A 52 -10.33 6.49 11.06
N LYS A 53 -9.78 7.55 11.66
CA LYS A 53 -10.15 7.99 13.01
C LYS A 53 -11.24 9.06 13.04
N GLU A 54 -11.70 9.52 11.88
CA GLU A 54 -12.78 10.50 11.80
C GLU A 54 -14.14 9.80 11.79
N LYS A 55 -15.10 10.33 12.58
CA LYS A 55 -16.49 9.88 12.53
C LYS A 55 -17.00 10.10 11.11
N LEU A 56 -17.34 9.02 10.43
CA LEU A 56 -17.98 9.10 9.11
C LEU A 56 -19.36 9.77 9.24
N ALA A 57 -19.73 10.52 8.20
CA ALA A 57 -21.10 11.01 8.08
C ALA A 57 -22.08 9.81 7.96
N PRO A 58 -23.33 9.96 8.41
CA PRO A 58 -24.34 8.91 8.23
C PRO A 58 -24.49 8.56 6.74
N GLY A 59 -24.62 7.26 6.43
CA GLY A 59 -24.65 6.76 5.04
C GLY A 59 -23.27 6.58 4.39
N CYS A 60 -22.18 6.94 5.06
CA CYS A 60 -20.83 6.73 4.54
C CYS A 60 -20.12 5.53 5.19
N TYR A 61 -19.41 4.75 4.38
CA TYR A 61 -18.62 3.59 4.80
C TYR A 61 -17.38 3.45 3.91
N TYR A 62 -16.34 2.79 4.44
CA TYR A 62 -15.16 2.46 3.65
C TYR A 62 -15.36 1.14 2.92
N VAL A 63 -14.98 1.11 1.64
CA VAL A 63 -14.94 -0.10 0.83
C VAL A 63 -13.51 -0.35 0.38
N ASN A 64 -13.01 -1.55 0.60
CA ASN A 64 -11.71 -1.95 0.08
C ASN A 64 -11.79 -2.10 -1.43
N GLY A 65 -10.83 -1.53 -2.15
CA GLY A 65 -10.67 -1.77 -3.58
C GLY A 65 -10.04 -3.13 -3.87
N THR A 66 -9.73 -3.38 -5.14
CA THR A 66 -9.09 -4.62 -5.60
C THR A 66 -7.86 -4.31 -6.46
N GLY A 67 -6.93 -5.28 -6.54
CA GLY A 67 -5.68 -5.15 -7.30
C GLY A 67 -4.51 -4.61 -6.48
N HIS A 68 -3.56 -3.97 -7.15
CA HIS A 68 -2.34 -3.45 -6.53
C HIS A 68 -2.54 -2.07 -5.91
N TYR A 69 -1.73 -1.71 -4.91
CA TYR A 69 -1.67 -0.34 -4.40
C TYR A 69 -1.45 0.67 -5.56
N PRO A 70 -2.18 1.80 -5.60
CA PRO A 70 -3.15 2.28 -4.60
C PRO A 70 -4.60 1.82 -4.84
N ALA A 71 -4.87 0.97 -5.84
CA ALA A 71 -6.22 0.56 -6.21
C ALA A 71 -6.91 -0.30 -5.13
N CYS A 72 -6.17 -1.11 -4.38
CA CYS A 72 -6.72 -1.87 -3.25
C CYS A 72 -7.00 -1.04 -2.00
N CYS A 73 -6.63 0.26 -1.97
CA CYS A 73 -6.81 1.06 -0.78
C CYS A 73 -8.29 1.31 -0.45
N PRO A 74 -8.66 1.41 0.85
CA PRO A 74 -10.01 1.74 1.25
C PRO A 74 -10.46 3.09 0.67
N GLN A 75 -11.61 3.10 0.03
CA GLN A 75 -12.25 4.30 -0.51
C GLN A 75 -13.52 4.62 0.28
N LEU A 76 -13.75 5.89 0.56
CA LEU A 76 -14.99 6.34 1.18
C LEU A 76 -16.11 6.30 0.14
N GLN A 77 -17.15 5.52 0.43
CA GLN A 77 -18.41 5.53 -0.31
C GLN A 77 -19.50 6.12 0.59
N CYS A 78 -20.38 6.93 0.00
CA CYS A 78 -21.52 7.51 0.70
C CYS A 78 -22.77 7.23 -0.11
N GLU A 79 -23.74 6.57 0.51
CA GLU A 79 -25.06 6.37 -0.06
C GLU A 79 -25.97 7.54 0.32
N PRO A 80 -26.86 7.99 -0.59
CA PRO A 80 -27.89 8.96 -0.24
C PRO A 80 -28.79 8.37 0.86
N ILE A 81 -28.95 9.08 1.97
CA ILE A 81 -29.93 8.69 3.00
C ILE A 81 -31.31 8.99 2.41
N PRO A 82 -32.21 8.00 2.25
CA PRO A 82 -33.56 8.26 1.81
C PRO A 82 -34.25 9.21 2.81
N SER A 83 -34.81 10.29 2.28
CA SER A 83 -35.52 11.36 2.99
C SER A 83 -36.86 10.92 3.54
#